data_AF-A0A935K3Z7-F1
#
_entry.id   AF-A0A935K3Z7-F1
#
_cell.length_a   1.000
_cell.length_b   1.000
_cell.length_c   1.000
_cell.angle_alpha   90.00
_cell.angle_beta   90.00
_cell.angle_gamma   90.00
#
_symmetry.space_group_name_H-M   'P 1'
#
loop_
_entity.id
_entity.type
_entity.pdbx_description
1 polymer ?
#
loop_
_entity_poly.entity_id
_entity_poly.type
_entity_poly.pdbx_seq_one_letter_code
_entity_poly.pdbx_strand_id
1 'polypeptide(L)' 'MSLVTLVIVLVVVGVVLWLINSYIPMQATIKKILNVVVVIAVILWLLSAFGVIGSLDTIRIGN' A
#
# COMPACT_ATOMS: atom_id res chain seq x y z
N MET A 1 12.58 -0.89 6.55
CA MET A 1 12.29 0.56 6.36
C MET A 1 12.20 1.23 7.72
N SER A 2 12.60 2.49 7.87
CA SER A 2 12.35 3.23 9.12
C SER A 2 10.84 3.47 9.30
N LEU A 3 10.36 3.56 10.54
CA LEU A 3 8.94 3.84 10.83
C LEU A 3 8.47 5.13 10.15
N VAL A 4 9.36 6.13 10.07
CA VAL A 4 9.11 7.40 9.40
C VAL A 4 8.83 7.22 7.92
N THR A 5 9.61 6.38 7.21
CA THR A 5 9.38 6.08 5.80
C THR A 5 8.04 5.38 5.57
N LEU A 6 7.63 4.46 6.46
CA LEU A 6 6.34 3.77 6.35
C LEU A 6 5.17 4.75 6.46
N VAL A 7 5.22 5.67 7.43
CA VAL A 7 4.20 6.71 7.61
C VAL A 7 4.14 7.63 6.39
N ILE A 8 5.29 8.05 5.86
CA ILE A 8 5.33 8.89 4.64
C ILE A 8 4.65 8.17 3.47
N VAL A 9 4.94 6.90 3.24
CA VAL A 9 4.32 6.15 2.13
C VAL A 9 2.82 6.02 2.31
N LEU A 10 2.33 5.75 3.52
CA LEU A 10 0.88 5.72 3.79
C LEU A 10 0.20 7.05 3.50
N VAL A 11 0.82 8.17 3.88
CA VAL A 11 0.32 9.51 3.57
C VAL A 11 0.29 9.74 2.07
N VAL A 12 1.36 9.41 1.34
CA VAL A 12 1.44 9.56 -0.12
C VAL A 12 0.35 8.73 -0.81
N VAL A 13 0.19 7.46 -0.43
CA VAL A 13 -0.84 6.58 -1.02
C VAL A 13 -2.24 7.11 -0.72
N GLY A 14 -2.50 7.59 0.49
CA GLY A 14 -3.78 8.21 0.87
C GLY A 14 -4.10 9.45 0.04
N VAL A 15 -3.11 10.34 -0.15
CA VAL A 15 -3.26 11.56 -0.97
C VAL A 15 -3.50 11.21 -2.44
N VAL A 16 -2.78 10.23 -2.99
CA VAL A 16 -2.99 9.74 -4.36
C VAL A 16 -4.39 9.16 -4.53
N LEU A 17 -4.85 8.34 -3.59
CA LEU A 17 -6.21 7.78 -3.65
C LEU A 17 -7.29 8.87 -3.61
N TRP A 18 -7.09 9.86 -2.73
CA TRP A 18 -8.00 10.99 -2.59
C TRP A 18 -8.06 11.81 -3.89
N LEU A 19 -6.91 12.11 -4.51
CA LEU A 19 -6.82 12.77 -5.81
C LEU A 19 -7.58 11.99 -6.89
N ILE A 20 -7.36 10.68 -6.99
CA ILE A 20 -8.05 9.85 -8.00
C ILE A 20 -9.56 9.88 -7.77
N ASN A 21 -10.02 9.77 -6.53
CA ASN A 21 -11.46 9.75 -6.19
C ASN A 21 -12.13 11.12 -6.32
N SER A 22 -11.39 12.22 -6.15
CA SER A 22 -11.92 13.59 -6.18
C SER A 22 -11.91 14.21 -7.57
N TYR A 23 -10.93 13.87 -8.42
CA TYR A 23 -10.77 14.49 -9.73
C TYR A 23 -11.33 13.64 -10.88
N ILE A 24 -11.54 12.34 -10.68
CA ILE A 24 -12.14 11.47 -11.68
C ILE A 24 -13.62 11.22 -11.29
N PRO A 25 -14.59 11.86 -11.96
CA PRO A 25 -16.00 11.58 -11.76
C PRO A 25 -16.30 10.16 -12.25
N MET A 26 -16.28 9.22 -11.32
CA MET A 26 -16.39 7.79 -11.59
C MET A 26 -17.77 7.27 -11.18
N GLN A 27 -18.37 6.41 -12.03
CA GLN A 27 -19.62 5.73 -11.69
C GLN A 27 -19.46 4.92 -10.38
N ALA A 28 -20.53 4.86 -9.58
CA ALA A 28 -20.51 4.29 -8.23
C ALA A 28 -19.92 2.87 -8.15
N THR A 29 -20.15 2.03 -9.17
CA THR A 29 -19.60 0.67 -9.26
C THR A 29 -18.08 0.67 -9.42
N ILE A 30 -17.54 1.48 -10.31
CA ILE A 30 -16.08 1.54 -10.55
C ILE A 30 -15.38 2.19 -9.34
N LYS A 31 -16.02 3.18 -8.68
CA LYS A 31 -15.49 3.79 -7.45
C LYS A 31 -15.32 2.75 -6.33
N LYS A 32 -16.29 1.84 -6.17
CA LYS A 32 -16.20 0.74 -5.21
C LYS A 32 -15.05 -0.22 -5.55
N ILE A 33 -14.94 -0.65 -6.81
CA ILE A 33 -13.89 -1.56 -7.25
C ILE A 33 -12.51 -0.96 -7.00
N LEU A 34 -12.29 0.30 -7.39
CA LEU A 34 -11.02 0.98 -7.20
C LEU A 34 -10.63 1.06 -5.72
N ASN A 35 -11.55 1.49 -4.86
CA ASN A 35 -11.26 1.60 -3.42
C ASN A 35 -10.92 0.24 -2.81
N VAL A 36 -11.67 -0.82 -3.16
CA VAL A 36 -11.38 -2.19 -2.72
C VAL A 36 -10.00 -2.64 -3.18
N VAL A 37 -9.67 -2.43 -4.46
CA VAL A 37 -8.36 -2.82 -5.03
C VAL A 37 -7.22 -2.10 -4.32
N VAL A 38 -7.32 -0.79 -4.10
CA VAL A 38 -6.24 -0.06 -3.44
C VAL A 38 -6.12 -0.42 -1.97
N VAL A 39 -7.24 -0.63 -1.25
CA VAL A 39 -7.20 -1.11 0.13
C VAL A 39 -6.49 -2.46 0.22
N ILE A 40 -6.80 -3.41 -0.67
CA ILE A 40 -6.10 -4.70 -0.75
C ILE A 40 -4.61 -4.50 -1.03
N ALA A 41 -4.25 -3.66 -2.00
CA ALA A 41 -2.87 -3.38 -2.33
C ALA A 41 -2.10 -2.78 -1.14
N VAL A 42 -2.71 -1.86 -0.38
CA VAL A 42 -2.13 -1.28 0.85
C VAL A 42 -1.95 -2.34 1.93
N ILE A 43 -2.91 -3.23 2.13
CA ILE A 43 -2.81 -4.33 3.10
C ILE A 43 -1.65 -5.28 2.75
N LEU A 44 -1.56 -5.71 1.49
CA LEU A 44 -0.48 -6.58 1.02
C LEU A 44 0.88 -5.89 1.13
N TRP A 45 0.94 -4.60 0.80
CA TRP A 45 2.14 -3.79 0.95
C TRP A 45 2.56 -3.64 2.41
N LEU A 46 1.61 -3.39 3.32
CA LEU A 46 1.89 -3.31 4.76
C LEU A 46 2.41 -4.63 5.31
N LEU A 47 1.78 -5.76 4.97
CA LEU A 47 2.26 -7.10 5.36
C LEU A 47 3.71 -7.33 4.90
N SER A 48 4.04 -6.87 3.69
CA SER A 48 5.40 -6.93 3.14
C SER A 48 6.36 -5.99 3.89
N ALA A 49 5.92 -4.76 4.18
CA ALA A 49 6.71 -3.70 4.82
C ALA A 49 7.00 -3.97 6.31
N PHE A 50 6.08 -4.63 7.02
CA PHE A 50 6.29 -5.10 8.40
C PHE A 50 7.20 -6.32 8.49
N GLY A 51 7.73 -6.81 7.36
CA GLY A 51 8.73 -7.87 7.36
C GLY A 51 8.14 -9.27 7.54
N VAL A 52 6.82 -9.47 7.41
CA VAL A 52 6.24 -10.83 7.33
C VAL A 52 6.73 -11.56 6.07
N ILE A 53 7.09 -10.80 5.02
CA ILE A 53 7.72 -11.30 3.79
C ILE A 53 9.22 -10.94 3.73
N GLY A 54 9.64 -9.84 4.39
CA GLY A 54 11.02 -9.33 4.36
C GLY A 54 11.98 -9.86 5.42
N SER A 55 11.50 -10.55 6.48
CA SER A 55 12.41 -11.16 7.49
C SER A 55 13.15 -12.39 6.95
N LEU A 56 12.84 -12.83 5.73
CA LEU A 56 13.55 -13.91 5.04
C LEU A 56 14.83 -13.41 4.34
N ASP A 57 14.98 -12.10 4.12
CA ASP A 57 16.17 -11.54 3.44
C ASP A 57 17.42 -11.47 4.35
N THR A 58 17.24 -11.62 5.67
CA THR A 58 18.33 -11.70 6.66
C THR A 58 18.84 -13.13 6.86
N ILE A 59 18.14 -14.15 6.35
CA ILE A 59 18.63 -15.53 6.39
C ILE A 59 19.48 -15.77 5.13
N ARG A 60 20.74 -15.31 5.19
CA ARG A 60 21.80 -15.83 4.33
C ARG A 60 22.02 -17.31 4.64
N ILE A 61 21.33 -18.20 3.91
CA ILE A 61 21.76 -19.59 3.76
C ILE A 61 22.85 -19.59 2.68
N GLY A 62 24.10 -19.74 3.13
CA GLY A 62 25.24 -19.90 2.23
C GLY A 62 26.54 -19.33 2.80
N ASN A 63 27.31 -20.19 3.48
CA ASN A 63 28.65 -20.52 3.01
C ASN A 63 28.67 -22.02 2.71
#